data_AF-A0A523U4G9-F1
#
_entry.id   AF-A0A523U4G9-F1
#
_cell.length_a   1.000
_cell.length_b   1.000
_cell.length_c   1.000
_cell.angle_alpha   90.00
_cell.angle_beta   90.00
_cell.angle_gamma   90.00
#
_symmetry.space_group_name_H-M   'P 1'
#
loop_
_entity.id
_entity.type
_entity.pdbx_description
1 polymer ?
#
loop_
_entity_poly.entity_id
_entity_poly.type
_entity_poly.pdbx_seq_one_letter_code
_entity_poly.pdbx_strand_id
1 'polypeptide(L)'
;LHLPVDFDELTKVGSMMGSGGMIVMDEDSCMVDVAKYFVNFLKDESCGKCISCREGLKRMHEILSDITEGNGQEGDIELLQELAWVLTQTSLCALGTTAANPVLTTLRYFPEEYEAHIREKRCPAGVCKPLISYYIQPDKCQACLICLRNCPAEAITGGKNQIHVIDQSKCTKCGTCFEVCPPRFGAVVKLSGEPVPEAPRERVLVRAK
;
A
#
# COMPACT_ATOMS: atom_id res chain seq x y z
N LEU A 1 11.45 -22.24 7.65
CA LEU A 1 10.18 -22.91 7.30
C LEU A 1 10.48 -24.37 6.96
N HIS A 2 9.77 -25.32 7.58
CA HIS A 2 9.94 -26.77 7.36
C HIS A 2 8.69 -27.43 6.78
N LEU A 3 7.88 -26.67 6.03
CA LEU A 3 6.67 -27.20 5.40
C LEU A 3 7.04 -27.81 4.03
N PRO A 4 6.75 -29.10 3.78
CA PRO A 4 6.92 -29.70 2.45
C PRO A 4 5.99 -29.02 1.44
N VAL A 5 6.50 -28.78 0.23
CA VAL A 5 5.70 -28.24 -0.88
C VAL A 5 5.01 -29.42 -1.59
N ASP A 6 3.87 -29.82 -1.04
CA ASP A 6 3.05 -30.95 -1.50
C ASP A 6 1.55 -30.58 -1.51
N PHE A 7 0.75 -31.25 -2.33
CA PHE A 7 -0.68 -30.98 -2.52
C PHE A 7 -1.46 -31.07 -1.20
N ASP A 8 -1.25 -32.15 -0.45
CA ASP A 8 -1.99 -32.41 0.78
C ASP A 8 -1.54 -31.50 1.94
N GLU A 9 -0.23 -31.27 2.06
CA GLU A 9 0.34 -30.43 3.12
C GLU A 9 -0.04 -28.95 2.96
N LEU A 10 -0.07 -28.43 1.72
CA LEU A 10 -0.50 -27.04 1.47
C LEU A 10 -2.01 -26.85 1.69
N THR A 11 -2.81 -27.87 1.40
CA THR A 11 -4.25 -27.83 1.63
C THR A 11 -4.58 -27.72 3.12
N LYS A 12 -3.82 -28.39 3.99
CA LYS A 12 -3.99 -28.34 5.45
C LYS A 12 -3.79 -26.93 6.05
N VAL A 13 -2.96 -26.09 5.42
CA VAL A 13 -2.72 -24.72 5.86
C VAL A 13 -3.63 -23.68 5.18
N GLY A 14 -4.64 -24.15 4.44
CA GLY A 14 -5.58 -23.27 3.72
C GLY A 14 -5.01 -22.65 2.45
N SER A 15 -3.91 -23.20 1.93
CA SER A 15 -3.38 -22.89 0.59
C SER A 15 -3.81 -23.98 -0.39
N MET A 16 -3.41 -23.87 -1.65
CA MET A 16 -3.62 -24.91 -2.66
C MET A 16 -2.44 -24.98 -3.61
N MET A 17 -2.05 -26.18 -4.03
CA MET A 17 -1.05 -26.34 -5.06
C MET A 17 -1.69 -26.15 -6.45
N GLY A 18 -1.40 -25.00 -7.06
CA GLY A 18 -1.77 -24.68 -8.43
C GLY A 18 -0.71 -25.14 -9.43
N SER A 19 -0.18 -24.21 -10.23
CA SER A 19 0.88 -24.45 -11.23
C SER A 19 2.29 -24.62 -10.65
N GLY A 20 2.44 -24.65 -9.32
CA GLY A 20 3.74 -24.66 -8.63
C GLY A 20 4.45 -23.29 -8.58
N GLY A 21 3.78 -22.20 -8.96
CA GLY A 21 4.28 -20.84 -8.80
C GLY A 21 4.28 -20.40 -7.34
N MET A 22 5.40 -19.86 -6.86
CA MET A 22 5.55 -19.30 -5.52
C MET A 22 5.98 -17.84 -5.61
N ILE A 23 5.23 -16.96 -4.96
CA ILE A 23 5.55 -15.54 -4.84
C ILE A 23 5.96 -15.31 -3.38
N VAL A 24 7.16 -14.77 -3.19
CA VAL A 24 7.69 -14.42 -1.87
C VAL A 24 7.56 -12.92 -1.69
N MET A 25 6.97 -12.50 -0.59
CA MET A 25 6.79 -11.11 -0.21
C MET A 25 7.46 -10.88 1.15
N ASP A 26 8.01 -9.70 1.35
CA ASP A 26 8.63 -9.25 2.58
C ASP A 26 7.68 -8.32 3.38
N GLU A 27 8.14 -7.84 4.52
CA GLU A 27 7.42 -6.91 5.39
C GLU A 27 7.17 -5.52 4.77
N ASP A 28 7.89 -5.18 3.69
CA ASP A 28 7.71 -3.92 2.95
C ASP A 28 6.59 -4.02 1.88
N SER A 29 5.88 -5.15 1.84
CA SER A 29 4.75 -5.41 0.95
C SER A 29 3.40 -5.25 1.68
N CYS A 30 2.51 -4.41 1.15
CA CYS A 30 1.16 -4.22 1.71
C CYS A 30 0.21 -5.34 1.26
N MET A 31 -0.34 -6.11 2.19
CA MET A 31 -1.23 -7.24 1.87
C MET A 31 -2.58 -6.78 1.32
N VAL A 32 -3.06 -5.60 1.72
CA VAL A 32 -4.28 -5.00 1.16
C VAL A 32 -4.09 -4.64 -0.32
N ASP A 33 -2.93 -4.07 -0.67
CA ASP A 33 -2.61 -3.71 -2.07
C ASP A 33 -2.39 -4.95 -2.93
N VAL A 34 -1.79 -6.00 -2.37
CA VAL A 34 -1.65 -7.30 -3.03
C VAL A 34 -3.01 -7.94 -3.32
N ALA A 35 -3.91 -7.94 -2.34
CA ALA A 35 -5.28 -8.41 -2.56
C ALA A 35 -5.96 -7.60 -3.68
N LYS A 36 -5.84 -6.27 -3.66
CA LYS A 36 -6.37 -5.39 -4.72
C LYS A 36 -5.81 -5.75 -6.10
N TYR A 37 -4.50 -5.97 -6.21
CA TYR A 37 -3.84 -6.34 -7.46
C TYR A 37 -4.42 -7.63 -8.04
N PHE A 38 -4.50 -8.69 -7.24
CA PHE A 38 -5.03 -9.97 -7.70
C PHE A 38 -6.52 -9.89 -8.04
N VAL A 39 -7.31 -9.19 -7.23
CA VAL A 39 -8.74 -8.98 -7.53
C VAL A 39 -8.91 -8.19 -8.83
N ASN A 40 -8.09 -7.16 -9.08
CA ASN A 40 -8.14 -6.43 -10.34
C ASN A 40 -7.84 -7.33 -11.54
N PHE A 41 -6.79 -8.16 -11.44
CA PHE A 41 -6.45 -9.13 -12.48
C PHE A 41 -7.60 -10.11 -12.74
N LEU A 42 -8.17 -10.69 -11.68
CA LEU A 42 -9.26 -11.65 -11.79
C LEU A 42 -10.56 -11.02 -12.32
N LYS A 43 -10.80 -9.75 -11.99
CA LYS A 43 -11.92 -8.95 -12.52
C LYS A 43 -11.78 -8.81 -14.04
N ASP A 44 -10.59 -8.52 -14.54
CA ASP A 44 -10.32 -8.34 -15.97
C ASP A 44 -10.32 -9.68 -16.74
N GLU A 45 -9.90 -10.78 -16.11
CA GLU A 45 -9.94 -12.14 -16.67
C GLU A 45 -11.31 -12.84 -16.54
N SER A 46 -12.28 -12.20 -15.88
CA SER A 46 -13.61 -12.76 -15.72
C SER A 46 -14.32 -12.86 -17.08
N CYS A 47 -14.81 -14.05 -17.43
CA CYS A 47 -15.62 -14.25 -18.63
C CYS A 47 -17.02 -13.58 -18.55
N GLY A 48 -17.39 -13.09 -17.36
CA GLY A 48 -18.61 -12.31 -17.15
C GLY A 48 -19.93 -13.11 -17.13
N LYS A 49 -19.88 -14.45 -17.18
CA LYS A 49 -21.09 -15.30 -17.29
C LYS A 49 -21.95 -15.32 -16.02
N CYS A 50 -21.33 -15.42 -14.85
CA CYS A 50 -22.04 -15.37 -13.57
C CYS A 50 -22.02 -13.94 -13.01
N ILE A 51 -23.18 -13.45 -12.56
CA ILE A 51 -23.34 -12.11 -12.01
C ILE A 51 -22.51 -11.94 -10.75
N SER A 52 -22.49 -12.95 -9.89
CA SER A 52 -21.72 -12.96 -8.65
C SER A 52 -20.23 -12.76 -8.89
N CYS A 53 -19.62 -13.42 -9.88
CA CYS A 53 -18.21 -13.21 -10.21
C CYS A 53 -17.99 -11.84 -10.88
N ARG A 54 -18.78 -11.49 -11.90
CA ARG A 54 -18.57 -10.26 -12.69
C ARG A 54 -18.73 -8.99 -11.84
N GLU A 55 -19.84 -8.88 -11.13
CA GLU A 55 -20.14 -7.69 -10.31
C GLU A 55 -19.48 -7.79 -8.94
N GLY A 56 -19.35 -8.98 -8.36
CA GLY A 56 -18.70 -9.18 -7.07
C GLY A 56 -17.22 -8.79 -7.10
N LEU A 57 -16.45 -9.24 -8.10
CA LEU A 57 -15.04 -8.84 -8.22
C LEU A 57 -14.87 -7.35 -8.45
N LYS A 58 -15.77 -6.75 -9.25
CA LYS A 58 -15.77 -5.31 -9.47
C LYS A 58 -16.02 -4.56 -8.15
N ARG A 59 -17.02 -4.98 -7.37
CA ARG A 59 -17.35 -4.35 -6.09
C ARG A 59 -16.23 -4.54 -5.06
N MET A 60 -15.65 -5.73 -4.98
CA MET A 60 -14.51 -6.00 -4.09
C MET A 60 -13.29 -5.15 -4.48
N HIS A 61 -13.01 -4.99 -5.78
CA HIS A 61 -11.95 -4.11 -6.26
C HIS A 61 -12.17 -2.66 -5.87
N GLU A 62 -13.41 -2.15 -6.00
CA GLU A 62 -13.77 -0.79 -5.59
C GLU A 62 -13.50 -0.57 -4.10
N ILE A 63 -13.97 -1.47 -3.23
CA ILE A 63 -13.75 -1.37 -1.78
C ILE A 63 -12.26 -1.42 -1.45
N LEU A 64 -11.50 -2.36 -2.03
CA LEU A 64 -10.06 -2.43 -1.81
C LEU A 64 -9.33 -1.17 -2.32
N SER A 65 -9.79 -0.59 -3.43
CA SER A 65 -9.25 0.67 -3.94
C SER A 65 -9.50 1.79 -2.94
N ASP A 66 -10.73 1.94 -2.45
CA ASP A 66 -11.12 2.93 -1.45
C ASP A 66 -10.26 2.79 -0.17
N ILE A 67 -10.06 1.56 0.32
CA ILE A 67 -9.20 1.30 1.48
C ILE A 67 -7.75 1.76 1.20
N THR A 68 -7.16 1.39 0.06
CA THR A 68 -5.79 1.79 -0.29
C THR A 68 -5.63 3.28 -0.61
N GLU A 69 -6.73 3.96 -0.95
CA GLU A 69 -6.77 5.41 -1.18
C GLU A 69 -7.03 6.22 0.09
N GLY A 70 -7.33 5.56 1.21
CA GLY A 70 -7.67 6.18 2.49
C GLY A 70 -9.14 6.55 2.65
N ASN A 71 -9.99 6.14 1.71
CA ASN A 71 -11.44 6.31 1.74
C ASN A 71 -12.17 5.12 2.39
N GLY A 72 -11.45 4.16 2.95
CA GLY A 72 -12.06 3.00 3.65
C GLY A 72 -12.98 3.41 4.80
N GLN A 73 -14.03 2.63 4.99
CA GLN A 73 -15.12 2.86 5.94
C GLN A 73 -15.28 1.68 6.91
N GLU A 74 -15.82 1.96 8.10
CA GLU A 74 -16.26 0.88 9.00
C GLU A 74 -17.37 0.07 8.29
N GLY A 75 -17.28 -1.26 8.35
CA GLY A 75 -18.19 -2.15 7.61
C GLY A 75 -17.61 -2.69 6.29
N ASP A 76 -16.53 -2.11 5.76
CA ASP A 76 -15.94 -2.57 4.50
C ASP A 76 -15.37 -3.99 4.61
N ILE A 77 -14.82 -4.36 5.77
CA ILE A 77 -14.27 -5.71 6.01
C ILE A 77 -15.40 -6.75 5.96
N GLU A 78 -16.49 -6.48 6.66
CA GLU A 78 -17.67 -7.35 6.73
C GLU A 78 -18.29 -7.51 5.33
N LEU A 79 -18.40 -6.42 4.58
CA LEU A 79 -18.91 -6.45 3.22
C LEU A 79 -17.99 -7.24 2.28
N LEU A 80 -16.66 -7.10 2.40
CA LEU A 80 -15.70 -7.91 1.65
C LEU A 80 -15.85 -9.40 1.95
N GLN A 81 -16.06 -9.78 3.21
CA GLN A 81 -16.28 -11.17 3.61
C GLN A 81 -17.59 -11.73 3.03
N GLU A 82 -18.68 -10.96 3.08
CA GLU A 82 -19.97 -11.36 2.51
C GLU A 82 -19.87 -11.55 0.99
N LEU A 83 -19.30 -10.58 0.28
CA LEU A 83 -19.09 -10.65 -1.17
C LEU A 83 -18.22 -11.84 -1.55
N ALA A 84 -17.12 -12.06 -0.82
CA ALA A 84 -16.24 -13.20 -1.01
C ALA A 84 -16.99 -14.52 -0.86
N TRP A 85 -17.79 -14.67 0.19
CA TRP A 85 -18.57 -15.87 0.44
C TRP A 85 -19.59 -16.15 -0.66
N VAL A 86 -20.39 -15.14 -1.04
CA VAL A 86 -21.38 -15.26 -2.13
C VAL A 86 -20.69 -15.67 -3.43
N LEU A 87 -19.56 -15.05 -3.75
CA LEU A 87 -18.80 -15.32 -4.96
C LEU A 87 -18.28 -16.76 -4.98
N THR A 88 -17.76 -17.27 -3.85
CA THR A 88 -17.29 -18.66 -3.73
C THR A 88 -18.44 -19.67 -3.87
N GLN A 89 -19.62 -19.40 -3.32
CA GLN A 89 -20.73 -20.37 -3.31
C GLN A 89 -21.54 -20.40 -4.62
N THR A 90 -21.59 -19.29 -5.35
CA THR A 90 -22.56 -19.12 -6.46
C THR A 90 -21.90 -19.05 -7.84
N SER A 91 -20.57 -19.04 -7.92
CA SER A 91 -19.85 -19.02 -9.19
C SER A 91 -19.93 -20.34 -9.92
N LEU A 92 -20.00 -20.28 -11.26
CA LEU A 92 -20.18 -21.46 -12.11
C LEU A 92 -18.90 -22.25 -12.39
N CYS A 93 -17.72 -21.63 -12.23
CA CYS A 93 -16.44 -22.24 -12.59
C CYS A 93 -15.40 -22.08 -11.47
N ALA A 94 -14.34 -22.87 -11.56
CA ALA A 94 -13.25 -22.87 -10.58
C ALA A 94 -12.66 -21.48 -10.34
N LEU A 95 -12.39 -20.72 -11.42
CA LEU A 95 -11.89 -19.34 -11.32
C LEU A 95 -12.79 -18.49 -10.44
N GLY A 96 -14.09 -18.50 -10.69
CA GLY A 96 -15.04 -17.75 -9.87
C GLY A 96 -15.03 -18.25 -8.43
N THR A 97 -15.08 -19.57 -8.18
CA THR A 97 -15.10 -20.08 -6.81
C THR A 97 -13.85 -19.71 -5.99
N THR A 98 -12.69 -19.60 -6.64
CA THR A 98 -11.41 -19.29 -5.99
C THR A 98 -11.00 -17.82 -6.08
N ALA A 99 -11.70 -16.99 -6.85
CA ALA A 99 -11.29 -15.60 -7.07
C ALA A 99 -11.37 -14.72 -5.83
N ALA A 100 -12.14 -15.15 -4.82
CA ALA A 100 -12.19 -14.51 -3.50
C ALA A 100 -11.00 -14.85 -2.59
N ASN A 101 -10.20 -15.88 -2.91
CA ASN A 101 -9.14 -16.39 -2.04
C ASN A 101 -8.10 -15.32 -1.64
N PRO A 102 -7.62 -14.42 -2.54
CA PRO A 102 -6.70 -13.37 -2.15
C PRO A 102 -7.26 -12.54 -0.99
N VAL A 103 -8.53 -12.14 -1.05
CA VAL A 103 -9.19 -11.31 -0.03
C VAL A 103 -9.44 -12.09 1.26
N LEU A 104 -9.98 -13.31 1.17
CA LEU A 104 -10.24 -14.14 2.35
C LEU A 104 -8.95 -14.47 3.12
N THR A 105 -7.86 -14.72 2.38
CA THR A 105 -6.57 -15.10 2.97
C THR A 105 -5.91 -13.89 3.64
N THR A 106 -5.88 -12.73 2.98
CA THR A 106 -5.28 -11.53 3.58
C THR A 106 -6.10 -11.01 4.75
N LEU A 107 -7.44 -11.09 4.71
CA LEU A 107 -8.28 -10.77 5.88
C LEU A 107 -8.05 -11.73 7.06
N ARG A 108 -7.74 -13.01 6.78
CA ARG A 108 -7.49 -14.00 7.84
C ARG A 108 -6.13 -13.80 8.51
N TYR A 109 -5.09 -13.54 7.74
CA TYR A 109 -3.71 -13.51 8.24
C TYR A 109 -3.18 -12.11 8.55
N PHE A 110 -3.77 -11.07 7.96
CA PHE A 110 -3.34 -9.66 8.12
C PHE A 110 -4.54 -8.71 8.39
N PRO A 111 -5.50 -9.05 9.27
CA PRO A 111 -6.64 -8.17 9.56
C PRO A 111 -6.20 -6.78 10.06
N GLU A 112 -5.10 -6.72 10.80
CA GLU A 112 -4.52 -5.48 11.35
C GLU A 112 -4.09 -4.50 10.26
N GLU A 113 -3.66 -4.97 9.07
CA GLU A 113 -3.34 -4.08 7.97
C GLU A 113 -4.59 -3.40 7.43
N TYR A 114 -5.71 -4.13 7.31
CA TYR A 114 -6.98 -3.56 6.88
C TYR A 114 -7.48 -2.52 7.87
N GLU A 115 -7.43 -2.83 9.18
CA GLU A 115 -7.82 -1.89 10.22
C GLU A 115 -6.96 -0.62 10.22
N ALA A 116 -5.64 -0.74 10.03
CA ALA A 116 -4.74 0.42 9.92
C ALA A 116 -5.10 1.32 8.73
N HIS A 117 -5.45 0.74 7.57
CA HIS A 117 -5.86 1.52 6.41
C HIS A 117 -7.22 2.23 6.63
N ILE A 118 -8.17 1.54 7.28
CA ILE A 118 -9.53 2.05 7.49
C ILE A 118 -9.56 3.12 8.60
N ARG A 119 -9.00 2.81 9.77
CA ARG A 119 -9.12 3.64 10.99
C ARG A 119 -8.02 4.67 11.12
N GLU A 120 -6.77 4.26 10.93
CA GLU A 120 -5.60 5.12 11.10
C GLU A 120 -5.23 5.89 9.84
N LYS A 121 -5.86 5.57 8.69
CA LYS A 121 -5.49 6.07 7.36
C LYS A 121 -3.99 5.90 7.12
N ARG A 122 -3.48 4.72 7.51
CA ARG A 122 -2.07 4.36 7.53
C ARG A 122 -1.86 3.09 6.71
N CYS A 123 -0.76 3.05 5.95
CA CYS A 123 -0.26 1.85 5.32
C CYS A 123 0.97 1.38 6.09
N PRO A 124 0.91 0.26 6.84
CA PRO A 124 2.04 -0.23 7.62
C PRO A 124 3.32 -0.45 6.79
N ALA A 125 3.18 -1.00 5.58
CA ALA A 125 4.27 -1.18 4.62
C ALA A 125 4.64 0.11 3.84
N GLY A 126 3.83 1.16 3.94
CA GLY A 126 4.04 2.43 3.24
C GLY A 126 3.94 2.35 1.71
N VAL A 127 3.37 1.30 1.13
CA VAL A 127 3.28 1.13 -0.34
C VAL A 127 2.18 2.00 -0.95
N CYS A 128 1.06 2.16 -0.24
CA CYS A 128 -0.10 2.91 -0.73
C CYS A 128 0.18 4.42 -0.79
N LYS A 129 0.44 4.95 -2.00
CA LYS A 129 0.81 6.36 -2.23
C LYS A 129 -0.11 7.37 -1.55
N PRO A 130 -1.46 7.24 -1.58
CA PRO A 130 -2.34 8.21 -0.95
C PRO A 130 -2.14 8.31 0.57
N LEU A 131 -1.71 7.23 1.23
CA LEU A 131 -1.56 7.11 2.68
C LEU A 131 -0.16 7.43 3.22
N ILE A 132 0.74 7.87 2.35
CA ILE A 132 2.09 8.28 2.74
C ILE A 132 2.33 9.75 2.49
N SER A 133 3.32 10.30 3.19
CA SER A 133 3.84 11.64 2.98
C SER A 133 5.35 11.62 3.12
N TYR A 134 6.04 12.50 2.38
CA TYR A 134 7.48 12.69 2.54
C TYR A 134 7.73 13.97 3.33
N TYR A 135 8.60 13.88 4.32
CA TYR A 135 8.98 15.00 5.18
C TYR A 135 10.51 15.12 5.24
N ILE A 136 11.01 16.35 5.22
CA ILE A 136 12.45 16.62 5.38
C ILE A 136 12.68 17.06 6.81
N GLN A 137 13.40 16.24 7.56
CA GLN A 137 13.85 16.50 8.93
C GLN A 137 14.79 17.72 8.94
N PRO A 138 14.38 18.85 9.54
CA PRO A 138 15.15 20.09 9.52
C PRO A 138 16.53 19.97 10.17
N ASP A 139 16.63 19.18 11.23
CA ASP A 139 17.83 18.90 12.01
C ASP A 139 18.90 18.12 11.23
N LYS A 140 18.48 17.30 10.26
CA LYS A 140 19.40 16.48 9.45
C LYS A 140 19.71 17.09 8.09
N CYS A 141 18.85 17.97 7.58
CA CYS A 141 19.03 18.56 6.25
C CYS A 141 20.28 19.45 6.20
N GLN A 142 21.15 19.24 5.20
CA GLN A 142 22.36 20.05 4.99
C GLN A 142 22.27 20.97 3.76
N ALA A 143 21.06 21.25 3.27
CA ALA A 143 20.78 22.10 2.09
C ALA A 143 21.66 21.80 0.84
N CYS A 144 21.83 20.51 0.53
CA CYS A 144 22.69 20.05 -0.56
C CYS A 144 22.11 20.26 -1.98
N LEU A 145 20.89 20.78 -2.10
CA LEU A 145 20.11 21.00 -3.33
C LEU A 145 19.71 19.75 -4.14
N ILE A 146 20.13 18.54 -3.77
CA ILE A 146 19.91 17.32 -4.57
C ILE A 146 18.41 16.97 -4.71
N CYS A 147 17.67 16.90 -3.60
CA CYS A 147 16.24 16.58 -3.66
C CYS A 147 15.43 17.66 -4.39
N LEU A 148 15.82 18.93 -4.25
CA LEU A 148 15.18 20.06 -4.93
C LEU A 148 15.34 19.96 -6.45
N ARG A 149 16.55 19.66 -6.95
CA ARG A 149 16.83 19.53 -8.39
C ARG A 149 16.18 18.32 -9.04
N ASN A 150 16.00 17.24 -8.29
CA ASN A 150 15.42 15.99 -8.79
C ASN A 150 13.92 15.87 -8.53
N CYS A 151 13.26 16.90 -7.97
CA CYS A 151 11.82 16.83 -7.73
C CYS A 151 11.05 17.05 -9.04
N PRO A 152 10.36 16.04 -9.58
CA PRO A 152 9.64 16.18 -10.86
C PRO A 152 8.43 17.11 -10.77
N ALA A 153 7.89 17.32 -9.56
CA ALA A 153 6.72 18.17 -9.32
C ALA A 153 7.09 19.58 -8.84
N GLU A 154 8.39 19.90 -8.75
CA GLU A 154 8.89 21.18 -8.21
C GLU A 154 8.29 21.52 -6.82
N ALA A 155 7.97 20.48 -6.05
CA ALA A 155 7.27 20.60 -4.77
C ALA A 155 8.20 20.96 -3.61
N ILE A 156 9.51 21.13 -3.83
CA ILE A 156 10.49 21.37 -2.76
C ILE A 156 10.98 22.81 -2.81
N THR A 157 10.79 23.52 -1.72
CA THR A 157 11.30 24.89 -1.53
C THR A 157 12.56 24.86 -0.69
N GLY A 158 13.56 25.66 -1.06
CA GLY A 158 14.84 25.72 -0.37
C GLY A 158 15.91 26.43 -1.21
N GLY A 159 17.13 26.48 -0.68
CA GLY A 159 18.22 27.24 -1.28
C GLY A 159 19.56 26.95 -0.60
N LYS A 160 20.63 27.62 -1.04
CA LYS A 160 21.93 27.48 -0.40
C LYS A 160 21.83 27.93 1.06
N ASN A 161 22.28 27.08 1.99
CA ASN A 161 22.16 27.27 3.43
C ASN A 161 20.72 27.41 3.96
N GLN A 162 19.73 26.94 3.20
CA GLN A 162 18.33 26.95 3.61
C GLN A 162 17.77 25.53 3.64
N ILE A 163 17.20 25.14 4.78
CA ILE A 163 16.56 23.84 4.98
C ILE A 163 15.45 23.67 3.95
N HIS A 164 15.47 22.54 3.26
CA HIS A 164 14.47 22.22 2.26
C HIS A 164 13.16 21.80 2.92
N VAL A 165 12.04 22.23 2.34
CA VAL A 165 10.69 21.90 2.81
C VAL A 165 9.85 21.43 1.62
N ILE A 166 9.17 20.31 1.78
CA ILE A 166 8.25 19.75 0.79
C ILE A 166 6.88 20.39 0.98
N ASP A 167 6.39 21.04 -0.07
CA ASP A 167 5.01 21.51 -0.19
C ASP A 167 4.09 20.30 -0.49
N GLN A 168 3.34 19.89 0.53
CA GLN A 168 2.45 18.72 0.43
C GLN A 168 1.31 18.93 -0.58
N SER A 169 0.94 20.16 -0.90
CA SER A 169 -0.11 20.45 -1.89
C SER A 169 0.35 20.18 -3.33
N LYS A 170 1.65 20.26 -3.60
CA LYS A 170 2.26 20.00 -4.91
C LYS A 170 2.89 18.63 -5.02
N CYS A 171 3.14 17.97 -3.89
CA CYS A 171 3.88 16.71 -3.86
C CYS A 171 3.07 15.57 -4.48
N THR A 172 3.60 14.96 -5.54
CA THR A 172 3.01 13.77 -6.19
C THR A 172 3.37 12.45 -5.51
N LYS A 173 4.05 12.51 -4.35
CA LYS A 173 4.45 11.34 -3.54
C LYS A 173 5.26 10.29 -4.31
N CYS A 174 6.05 10.74 -5.29
CA CYS A 174 6.84 9.89 -6.17
C CYS A 174 8.03 9.17 -5.52
N GLY A 175 8.50 9.64 -4.36
CA GLY A 175 9.62 9.02 -3.63
C GLY A 175 11.03 9.46 -4.07
N THR A 176 11.17 10.17 -5.19
CA THR A 176 12.50 10.60 -5.70
C THR A 176 13.32 11.34 -4.65
N CYS A 177 12.69 12.22 -3.86
CA CYS A 177 13.40 12.96 -2.81
C CYS A 177 14.00 12.06 -1.72
N PHE A 178 13.33 10.95 -1.39
CA PHE A 178 13.78 9.98 -0.39
C PHE A 178 14.96 9.17 -0.92
N GLU A 179 14.86 8.67 -2.16
CA GLU A 179 15.91 7.87 -2.81
C GLU A 179 17.21 8.65 -3.05
N VAL A 180 17.11 9.91 -3.50
CA VAL A 180 18.29 10.74 -3.79
C VAL A 180 18.88 11.42 -2.57
N CYS A 181 18.25 11.29 -1.39
CA CYS A 181 18.77 11.89 -0.16
C CYS A 181 20.05 11.14 0.25
N PRO A 182 21.21 11.82 0.37
CA PRO A 182 22.45 11.13 0.72
C PRO A 182 22.31 10.38 2.05
N PRO A 183 22.66 9.08 2.12
CA PRO A 183 22.52 8.27 3.35
C PRO A 183 23.25 8.85 4.56
N ARG A 184 24.35 9.59 4.33
CA ARG A 184 25.10 10.32 5.37
C ARG A 184 24.26 11.34 6.14
N PHE A 185 23.19 11.86 5.52
CA PHE A 185 22.26 12.79 6.14
C PHE A 185 20.94 12.10 6.47
N GLY A 186 20.42 11.29 5.54
CA GLY A 186 19.15 10.57 5.72
C GLY A 186 18.03 11.50 6.17
N ALA A 187 17.97 12.71 5.59
CA ALA A 187 17.11 13.79 6.08
C ALA A 187 15.66 13.66 5.61
N VAL A 188 15.38 12.88 4.57
CA VAL A 188 14.01 12.67 4.08
C VAL A 188 13.47 11.42 4.75
N VAL A 189 12.30 11.53 5.38
CA VAL A 189 11.58 10.43 6.01
C VAL A 189 10.24 10.23 5.31
N LYS A 190 9.80 8.97 5.27
CA LYS A 190 8.50 8.54 4.78
C LYS A 190 7.58 8.36 5.98
N LEU A 191 6.51 9.16 6.04
CA LEU A 191 5.49 9.11 7.09
C LEU A 191 4.27 8.36 6.55
N SER A 192 3.59 7.61 7.41
CA SER A 192 2.28 7.02 7.10
C SER A 192 1.37 7.13 8.31
N GLY A 193 0.12 7.57 8.13
CA GLY A 193 -0.87 7.76 9.20
C GLY A 193 -0.66 9.00 10.08
N GLU A 194 0.57 9.52 10.15
CA GLU A 194 0.88 10.73 10.93
C GLU A 194 0.73 12.01 10.11
N PRO A 195 0.20 13.10 10.70
CA PRO A 195 0.16 14.40 10.04
C PRO A 195 1.59 14.89 9.79
N VAL A 196 1.82 15.51 8.63
CA VAL A 196 3.13 16.08 8.30
C VAL A 196 3.44 17.21 9.29
N PRO A 197 4.58 17.17 10.00
CA PRO A 197 4.94 18.22 10.95
C PRO A 197 5.02 19.59 10.28
N GLU A 198 4.66 20.64 11.01
CA GLU A 198 4.79 22.00 10.50
C GLU A 198 6.25 22.33 10.15
N ALA A 199 6.42 23.00 9.02
CA ALA A 199 7.74 23.45 8.60
C ALA A 199 8.29 24.51 9.58
N PRO A 200 9.58 24.45 9.93
CA PRO A 200 10.17 25.46 10.81
C PRO A 200 10.08 26.86 10.17
N ARG A 201 9.72 27.85 10.99
CA ARG A 201 9.62 29.27 10.58
C ARG A 201 10.98 29.81 10.15
N GLU A 202 12.03 29.44 10.86
CA GLU A 202 13.41 29.74 10.49
C GLU A 202 14.03 28.53 9.78
N ARG A 203 14.35 28.70 8.50
CA ARG A 203 14.94 27.63 7.65
C ARG A 203 16.46 27.74 7.57
N VAL A 204 17.12 28.27 8.59
CA VAL A 204 18.56 28.50 8.59
C VAL A 204 19.28 27.20 8.98
N LEU A 205 20.30 26.82 8.23
CA LEU A 205 21.16 25.71 8.64
C LEU A 205 21.93 26.07 9.93
N VAL A 206 21.59 25.40 11.03
CA VAL A 206 22.41 25.44 12.25
C VAL A 206 23.46 24.33 12.13
N ARG A 207 24.69 24.70 11.76
CA ARG A 207 25.82 23.75 11.75
C ARG A 207 26.26 23.54 13.20
N ALA A 208 26.17 22.30 13.70
CA ALA A 208 26.84 21.94 14.93
C ALA A 208 28.36 22.16 14.73
N LYS A 209 28.96 22.95 15.64
CA LYS A 209 30.41 23.21 15.68
C LYS A 209 31.16 21.97 16.15
#